data_AF-A0A1B8SLA8-F1
#
_entry.id   AF-A0A1B8SLA8-F1
#
_cell.length_a   1.000
_cell.length_b   1.000
_cell.length_c   1.000
_cell.angle_alpha   90.00
_cell.angle_beta   90.00
_cell.angle_gamma   90.00
#
_symmetry.space_group_name_H-M   'P 1'
#
loop_
_entity.id
_entity.type
_entity.pdbx_description
1 polymer ?
#
loop_
_entity_poly.entity_id
_entity_poly.type
_entity_poly.pdbx_seq_one_letter_code
_entity_poly.pdbx_strand_id
1 'polypeptide(L)'
;MTAVFETGTVPPIEIRHRLRIAREFAGLDQGELAEQMGISRTSVGNSETGATKPRRITLNAWALACGVPVSWIIYGDVPYGPNNDGVCVSVCDDAESKTAGRRGISELRIKSP
;
A
#
# COMPACT_ATOMS: atom_id res chain seq x y z
N MET A 1 22.74 -15.32 30.68
CA MET A 1 22.14 -14.01 30.39
C MET A 1 22.60 -13.58 29.01
N THR A 2 21.69 -13.54 28.05
CA THR A 2 21.98 -13.15 26.66
C THR A 2 22.15 -11.63 26.63
N ALA A 3 23.28 -11.14 26.13
CA ALA A 3 23.51 -9.71 25.94
C ALA A 3 22.80 -9.27 24.65
N VAL A 4 21.91 -8.28 24.76
CA VAL A 4 21.28 -7.62 23.61
C VAL A 4 22.24 -6.57 23.08
N PHE A 5 22.54 -6.59 21.79
CA PHE A 5 23.34 -5.56 21.13
C PHE A 5 22.46 -4.33 20.87
N GLU A 6 22.49 -3.35 21.77
CA GLU A 6 21.75 -2.09 21.67
C GLU A 6 22.43 -1.03 20.79
N THR A 7 23.66 -1.27 20.33
CA THR A 7 24.44 -0.33 19.52
C THR A 7 24.82 -0.94 18.16
N GLY A 8 24.44 -0.27 17.07
CA GLY A 8 24.72 -0.68 15.70
C GLY A 8 24.30 0.39 14.68
N THR A 9 24.73 0.21 13.43
CA THR A 9 24.36 1.11 12.32
C THR A 9 23.00 0.69 11.76
N VAL A 10 22.03 1.61 11.75
CA VAL A 10 20.73 1.40 11.10
C VAL A 10 20.90 1.59 9.59
N PRO A 11 20.57 0.60 8.75
CA PRO A 11 20.62 0.78 7.30
C PRO A 11 19.56 1.80 6.85
N PRO A 12 19.83 2.59 5.80
CA PRO A 12 18.87 3.55 5.31
C PRO A 12 17.64 2.85 4.70
N ILE A 13 16.45 3.31 5.07
CA ILE A 13 15.20 2.89 4.44
C ILE A 13 15.01 3.61 3.10
N GLU A 14 15.20 2.86 2.01
CA GLU A 14 15.01 3.35 0.65
C GLU A 14 13.54 3.33 0.19
N ILE A 15 13.25 4.02 -0.91
CA ILE A 15 11.92 4.11 -1.52
C ILE A 15 11.29 2.72 -1.75
N ARG A 16 12.06 1.75 -2.25
CA ARG A 16 11.55 0.38 -2.50
C ARG A 16 11.01 -0.28 -1.23
N HIS A 17 11.67 -0.01 -0.09
CA HIS A 17 11.26 -0.54 1.22
C HIS A 17 9.99 0.14 1.68
N ARG A 18 9.89 1.46 1.51
CA ARG A 18 8.68 2.22 1.86
C ARG A 18 7.47 1.83 1.04
N LEU A 19 7.63 1.50 -0.25
CA LEU A 19 6.55 0.98 -1.09
C LEU A 19 5.99 -0.34 -0.55
N ARG A 20 6.89 -1.24 -0.16
CA ARG A 20 6.50 -2.51 0.46
C ARG A 20 5.81 -2.29 1.81
N ILE A 21 6.36 -1.41 2.65
CA ILE A 21 5.77 -1.06 3.95
C ILE A 21 4.37 -0.47 3.76
N ALA A 22 4.17 0.43 2.78
CA ALA A 22 2.86 1.00 2.48
C ALA A 22 1.84 -0.08 2.10
N ARG A 23 2.23 -1.02 1.24
CA ARG A 23 1.37 -2.12 0.81
C ARG A 23 0.99 -3.04 1.97
N GLU A 24 1.98 -3.44 2.77
CA GLU A 24 1.76 -4.31 3.93
C GLU A 24 0.92 -3.61 5.00
N PHE A 25 1.12 -2.30 5.19
CA PHE A 25 0.28 -1.49 6.08
C PHE A 25 -1.18 -1.44 5.61
N ALA A 26 -1.42 -1.38 4.30
CA ALA A 26 -2.76 -1.46 3.72
C ALA A 26 -3.37 -2.88 3.73
N GLY A 27 -2.61 -3.89 4.15
CA GLY A 27 -3.08 -5.29 4.20
C GLY A 27 -3.26 -5.95 2.84
N LEU A 28 -2.63 -5.42 1.78
CA LEU A 28 -2.79 -5.90 0.41
C LEU A 28 -1.66 -6.86 0.01
N ASP A 29 -1.96 -7.90 -0.76
CA ASP A 29 -0.94 -8.63 -1.53
C ASP A 29 -0.50 -7.84 -2.78
N GLN A 30 0.64 -8.22 -3.37
CA GLN A 30 1.13 -7.63 -4.62
C GLN A 30 0.13 -7.75 -5.77
N GLY A 31 -0.67 -8.84 -5.81
CA GLY A 31 -1.71 -9.02 -6.82
C GLY A 31 -2.86 -8.02 -6.66
N GLU A 32 -3.37 -7.89 -5.43
CA GLU A 32 -4.50 -6.99 -5.12
C GLU A 32 -4.15 -5.53 -5.37
N LEU A 33 -2.94 -5.12 -4.98
CA LEU A 33 -2.46 -3.77 -5.28
C LEU A 33 -2.33 -3.53 -6.79
N ALA A 34 -1.82 -4.53 -7.53
CA ALA A 34 -1.68 -4.42 -8.98
C ALA A 34 -3.03 -4.27 -9.68
N GLU A 35 -4.05 -5.02 -9.23
CA GLU A 35 -5.42 -4.91 -9.70
C GLU A 35 -6.03 -3.53 -9.41
N GLN A 36 -5.88 -3.02 -8.18
CA GLN A 36 -6.37 -1.69 -7.81
C GLN A 36 -5.72 -0.57 -8.63
N MET A 37 -4.41 -0.66 -8.88
CA MET A 37 -3.67 0.34 -9.63
C MET A 37 -3.77 0.18 -11.16
N GLY A 38 -4.33 -0.93 -11.65
CA GLY A 38 -4.38 -1.25 -13.07
C GLY A 38 -3.01 -1.50 -13.71
N ILE A 39 -2.06 -2.06 -12.96
CA ILE A 39 -0.71 -2.41 -13.44
C ILE A 39 -0.45 -3.91 -13.33
N SER A 40 0.66 -4.39 -13.88
CA SER A 40 1.02 -5.81 -13.73
C SER A 40 1.60 -6.10 -12.34
N ARG A 41 1.29 -7.28 -11.79
CA ARG A 41 1.90 -7.80 -10.55
C ARG A 41 3.43 -7.81 -10.61
N THR A 42 4.00 -8.12 -11.77
CA THR A 42 5.45 -8.03 -12.01
C THR A 42 5.98 -6.61 -11.84
N SER A 43 5.25 -5.59 -12.26
CA SER A 43 5.67 -4.19 -12.08
C SER A 43 5.68 -3.79 -10.61
N VAL A 44 4.74 -4.30 -9.81
CA VAL A 44 4.74 -4.12 -8.34
C VAL A 44 5.99 -4.77 -7.74
N GLY A 45 6.24 -6.05 -8.04
CA GLY A 45 7.41 -6.77 -7.56
C GLY A 45 8.74 -6.14 -7.97
N ASN A 46 8.86 -5.67 -9.21
CA ASN A 46 10.06 -4.96 -9.70
C ASN A 46 10.28 -3.63 -8.99
N SER A 47 9.21 -2.94 -8.58
CA SER A 47 9.29 -1.70 -7.81
C SER A 47 9.73 -1.94 -6.37
N GLU A 48 9.21 -2.99 -5.73
CA GLU A 48 9.56 -3.36 -4.34
C GLU A 48 10.97 -3.94 -4.20
N THR A 49 11.45 -4.65 -5.22
CA THR A 49 12.82 -5.16 -5.25
C THR A 49 13.85 -4.10 -5.66
N GLY A 50 13.39 -2.98 -6.22
CA GLY A 50 14.25 -1.93 -6.78
C GLY A 50 14.82 -2.25 -8.15
N ALA A 51 14.38 -3.34 -8.80
CA ALA A 51 14.77 -3.70 -10.17
C ALA A 51 14.32 -2.64 -11.20
N THR A 52 13.26 -1.89 -10.90
CA THR A 52 12.82 -0.76 -11.73
C THR A 52 12.46 0.42 -10.84
N LYS A 53 12.85 1.62 -11.26
CA LYS A 53 12.45 2.86 -10.59
C LYS A 53 11.04 3.25 -11.05
N PRO A 54 10.01 3.19 -10.19
CA PRO A 54 8.65 3.56 -10.57
C PRO A 54 8.57 5.04 -10.95
N ARG A 55 7.68 5.34 -11.91
CA ARG A 55 7.42 6.72 -12.33
C ARG A 55 6.62 7.45 -11.26
N ARG A 56 6.66 8.79 -11.29
CA ARG A 56 5.93 9.61 -10.31
C ARG A 56 4.41 9.34 -10.31
N ILE A 57 3.84 9.04 -11.48
CA ILE A 57 2.43 8.65 -11.59
C ILE A 57 2.12 7.34 -10.85
N THR A 58 3.02 6.36 -10.93
CA THR A 58 2.90 5.08 -10.22
C THR A 58 3.01 5.28 -8.71
N LEU A 59 3.92 6.15 -8.26
CA LEU A 59 4.05 6.51 -6.83
C LEU A 59 2.79 7.18 -6.28
N ASN A 60 2.19 8.09 -7.06
CA ASN A 60 0.93 8.75 -6.66
C ASN A 60 -0.21 7.72 -6.56
N ALA A 61 -0.32 6.81 -7.54
CA ALA A 61 -1.33 5.75 -7.51
C ALA A 61 -1.13 4.79 -6.31
N TRP A 62 0.13 4.50 -5.98
CA TRP A 62 0.48 3.70 -4.80
C TRP A 62 0.07 4.38 -3.49
N ALA A 63 0.36 5.68 -3.37
CA ALA A 63 -0.02 6.51 -2.24
C ALA A 63 -1.54 6.51 -2.01
N LEU A 64 -2.31 6.67 -3.10
CA LEU A 64 -3.76 6.64 -3.07
C LEU A 64 -4.30 5.25 -2.69
N ALA A 65 -3.79 4.18 -3.30
CA ALA A 65 -4.25 2.82 -3.02
C ALA A 65 -3.94 2.36 -1.59
N CYS A 66 -2.82 2.79 -1.02
CA CYS A 66 -2.40 2.40 0.34
C CYS A 66 -2.82 3.40 1.43
N GLY A 67 -3.39 4.55 1.07
CA GLY A 67 -3.76 5.59 2.03
C GLY A 67 -2.57 6.26 2.74
N VAL A 68 -1.40 6.33 2.09
CA VAL A 68 -0.19 6.93 2.66
C VAL A 68 0.23 8.18 1.89
N PRO A 69 0.87 9.18 2.53
CA PRO A 69 1.32 10.36 1.83
C PRO A 69 2.46 10.05 0.85
N VAL A 70 2.38 10.57 -0.37
CA VAL A 70 3.42 10.38 -1.40
C VAL A 70 4.77 10.98 -0.98
N SER A 71 4.76 12.05 -0.19
CA SER A 71 5.97 12.66 0.38
C SER A 71 6.74 11.67 1.26
N TRP A 72 6.03 10.88 2.07
CA TRP A 72 6.64 9.84 2.88
C TRP A 72 7.25 8.73 2.03
N ILE A 73 6.59 8.29 0.94
CA ILE A 73 7.16 7.30 0.03
C ILE A 73 8.48 7.81 -0.57
N ILE A 74 8.51 9.05 -1.06
CA ILE A 74 9.65 9.61 -1.79
C ILE A 74 10.80 9.97 -0.83
N TYR A 75 10.52 10.79 0.18
CA TYR A 75 11.53 11.40 1.04
C TYR A 75 11.74 10.60 2.33
N GLY A 76 10.70 9.89 2.80
CA GLY A 76 10.69 9.28 4.12
C GLY A 76 10.31 10.27 5.22
N ASP A 77 9.97 11.49 4.82
CA ASP A 77 9.52 12.52 5.75
C ASP A 77 8.14 12.12 6.26
N VAL A 78 8.06 11.94 7.57
CA VAL A 78 6.78 12.03 8.26
C VAL A 78 6.36 13.49 8.21
N PRO A 79 5.15 13.82 7.73
CA PRO A 79 4.67 15.20 7.82
C PRO A 79 4.63 15.57 9.31
N TYR A 80 5.56 16.44 9.71
CA TYR A 80 5.63 17.02 11.04
C TYR A 80 4.41 17.93 11.20
N GLY A 81 3.39 17.48 11.93
CA GLY A 81 2.37 18.36 12.49
C GLY A 81 2.92 19.06 13.74
N PRO A 82 2.48 20.29 14.06
CA PRO A 82 3.05 21.07 15.17
C PRO A 82 2.74 20.55 16.58
N ASN A 83 1.94 19.48 16.74
CA ASN A 83 1.58 18.94 18.05
C ASN A 83 1.88 17.44 18.12
N ASN A 84 2.94 17.11 18.84
CA ASN A 84 3.45 15.78 19.12
C ASN A 84 2.81 15.17 20.39
N ASP A 85 1.49 15.04 20.41
CA ASP A 85 0.71 14.47 21.52
C ASP A 85 0.01 13.13 21.18
N GLY A 86 0.44 12.45 20.12
CA GLY A 86 0.03 11.06 19.89
C GLY A 86 -1.42 10.87 19.46
N VAL A 87 -2.01 11.84 18.76
CA VAL A 87 -3.34 11.71 18.19
C VAL A 87 -3.25 11.25 16.73
N CYS A 88 -3.95 10.16 16.43
CA CYS A 88 -4.20 9.67 15.09
C CYS A 88 -4.83 10.77 14.22
N VAL A 89 -4.24 11.07 13.07
CA VAL A 89 -4.96 11.82 12.04
C VAL A 89 -6.06 10.90 11.55
N SER A 90 -7.26 11.09 12.09
CA SER A 90 -8.49 10.58 11.53
C SER A 90 -8.65 11.22 10.15
N VAL A 91 -8.18 10.52 9.12
CA VAL A 91 -8.90 10.55 7.84
C VAL A 91 -10.14 9.71 8.08
N CYS A 92 -11.18 10.35 8.61
CA CYS A 92 -12.52 9.83 8.51
C CYS A 92 -13.01 10.10 7.09
N ASP A 93 -12.60 9.23 6.16
CA ASP A 93 -13.35 9.02 4.92
C ASP A 93 -14.23 7.80 5.15
N ASP A 94 -15.54 8.04 5.29
CA ASP A 94 -16.59 7.02 5.33
C ASP A 94 -16.50 6.10 4.12
N ALA A 95 -15.89 4.93 4.28
CA ALA A 95 -15.95 3.86 3.29
C ALA A 95 -16.08 2.47 3.93
N GLU A 96 -16.87 2.37 5.02
CA GLU A 96 -17.45 1.10 5.40
C GLU A 96 -18.81 0.94 4.71
N SER A 97 -18.82 0.25 3.57
CA SER A 97 -19.99 -0.51 3.14
C SER A 97 -19.61 -1.65 2.20
N LYS A 98 -19.61 -2.84 2.79
CA LYS A 98 -20.15 -4.11 2.28
C LYS A 98 -19.13 -5.22 2.02
N THR A 99 -18.78 -5.93 3.08
CA THR A 99 -18.62 -7.38 3.03
C THR A 99 -19.99 -8.04 2.84
N ALA A 100 -20.20 -8.77 1.74
CA ALA A 100 -21.12 -9.93 1.66
C ALA A 100 -21.07 -10.57 0.25
N GLY A 101 -20.83 -11.88 0.21
CA GLY A 101 -20.48 -12.63 -0.99
C GLY A 101 -21.50 -12.61 -2.13
N ARG A 102 -20.97 -12.68 -3.35
CA ARG A 102 -21.74 -13.08 -4.54
C ARG A 102 -21.38 -14.52 -4.87
N ARG A 103 -22.03 -15.45 -4.17
CA ARG A 103 -22.17 -16.84 -4.64
C ARG A 103 -23.06 -16.84 -5.89
N GLY A 104 -22.62 -17.56 -6.92
CA GLY A 104 -23.49 -18.22 -7.91
C GLY A 104 -24.19 -17.32 -8.93
N ILE A 105 -23.65 -17.25 -10.14
CA ILE A 105 -24.50 -17.18 -11.34
C ILE A 105 -24.45 -18.54 -12.05
N SER A 106 -25.06 -19.54 -11.41
CA SER A 106 -25.59 -20.70 -12.12
C SER A 106 -26.84 -20.25 -12.90
N GLU A 107 -26.76 -20.37 -14.22
CA GLU A 107 -27.82 -20.98 -15.03
C GLU A 107 -29.23 -20.35 -14.96
N LEU A 108 -29.61 -19.53 -15.95
CA LEU A 108 -30.96 -19.62 -16.50
C LEU A 108 -31.07 -19.15 -17.95
N ARG A 109 -31.20 -20.16 -18.80
CA ARG A 109 -31.75 -20.19 -20.15
C ARG A 109 -33.18 -19.62 -20.16
N ILE A 110 -33.42 -18.55 -20.91
CA ILE A 110 -34.77 -18.20 -21.41
C ILE A 110 -34.66 -17.82 -22.89
N LYS A 111 -35.63 -18.32 -23.64
CA LYS A 111 -35.73 -18.57 -25.07
C LYS A 111 -36.26 -17.33 -25.80
N SER A 112 -35.78 -17.08 -27.02
CA SER A 112 -36.40 -16.17 -28.00
C SER A 112 -37.88 -16.48 -28.22
N PRO A 113 -38.66 -15.46 -28.58
CA PRO A 113 -39.54 -15.47 -29.74
C PRO A 113 -38.88 -14.83 -30.97
#